data_AF-A0A2K3KNN4-F1
#
_entry.id   AF-A0A2K3KNN4-F1
#
_cell.length_a   1.000
_cell.length_b   1.000
_cell.length_c   1.000
_cell.angle_alpha   90.00
_cell.angle_beta   90.00
_cell.angle_gamma   90.00
#
_symmetry.space_group_name_H-M   'P 1'
#
loop_
_entity.id
_entity.type
_entity.pdbx_description
1 polymer ?
#
loop_
_entity_poly.entity_id
_entity_poly.type
_entity_poly.pdbx_seq_one_letter_code
_entity_poly.pdbx_strand_id
1 'polypeptide(L)' 'NEDGGWGLHIEGHSTMFCTALNYICMRILGEGPDGGQENACARARSWIRDHGGVKHIPSWGKTWLSVRF' A
#
# COMPACT_ATOMS: atom_id res chain seq x y z
N ASN A 1 -0.24 -9.14 6.26
CA ASN A 1 0.68 -9.47 7.37
C ASN A 1 0.23 -8.77 8.65
N GLU A 2 0.61 -9.26 9.83
CA GLU A 2 0.19 -8.69 11.13
C GLU A 2 0.58 -7.21 11.27
N ASP A 3 1.73 -6.84 10.67
CA ASP A 3 2.24 -5.47 10.59
C ASP A 3 1.37 -4.51 9.75
N GLY A 4 0.37 -5.01 9.01
CA GLY A 4 -0.49 -4.19 8.15
C GLY A 4 0.04 -3.98 6.73
N GLY A 5 1.14 -4.64 6.36
CA GLY A 5 1.69 -4.64 5.00
C GLY A 5 1.36 -5.91 4.20
N TRP A 6 1.75 -5.90 2.92
CA TRP A 6 1.66 -7.05 2.01
C TRP A 6 3.02 -7.40 1.43
N GLY A 7 3.32 -8.69 1.36
CA GLY A 7 4.46 -9.24 0.67
C GLY A 7 4.20 -9.49 -0.82
N LEU A 8 5.24 -9.91 -1.54
CA LEU A 8 5.18 -10.28 -2.96
C LEU A 8 4.41 -11.60 -3.18
N HIS A 9 4.36 -12.44 -2.15
CA HIS A 9 3.61 -13.69 -2.09
C HIS A 9 2.93 -13.77 -0.71
N ILE A 10 1.97 -14.68 -0.55
CA ILE A 10 1.13 -14.79 0.66
C ILE A 10 1.92 -15.07 1.95
N GLU A 11 3.11 -15.68 1.85
CA GLU A 11 4.04 -15.94 2.97
C GLU A 11 5.21 -14.95 3.01
N GLY A 12 5.23 -13.98 2.10
CA GLY A 12 6.34 -13.04 1.95
C GLY A 12 6.28 -11.92 2.98
N HIS A 13 7.45 -11.50 3.46
CA HIS A 13 7.59 -10.30 4.27
C HIS A 13 7.01 -9.07 3.56
N SER A 14 6.43 -8.14 4.34
CA SER A 14 5.84 -6.92 3.82
C SER A 14 6.86 -6.09 3.05
N THR A 15 6.51 -5.71 1.82
CA THR A 15 7.36 -4.86 0.98
C THR A 15 6.67 -3.53 0.69
N MET A 16 7.45 -2.46 0.51
CA MET A 16 6.93 -1.14 0.17
C MET A 16 6.13 -1.14 -1.14
N PHE A 17 6.60 -1.89 -2.14
CA PHE A 17 5.92 -2.00 -3.43
C PHE A 17 4.54 -2.64 -3.31
N CYS A 18 4.45 -3.84 -2.72
CA CYS A 18 3.18 -4.55 -2.59
C CYS A 18 2.23 -3.86 -1.62
N THR A 19 2.73 -3.27 -0.53
CA THR A 19 1.88 -2.53 0.42
C THR A 19 1.31 -1.26 -0.21
N ALA A 20 2.11 -0.50 -0.96
CA ALA A 20 1.64 0.68 -1.68
C ALA A 20 0.67 0.32 -2.81
N LEU A 21 0.95 -0.74 -3.57
CA LEU A 21 0.08 -1.18 -4.66
C LEU A 21 -1.29 -1.64 -4.13
N ASN A 22 -1.33 -2.48 -3.09
CA ASN A 22 -2.59 -2.92 -2.49
C ASN A 22 -3.39 -1.75 -1.90
N TYR A 23 -2.71 -0.80 -1.24
CA TYR A 23 -3.34 0.43 -0.78
C TYR A 23 -3.99 1.20 -1.94
N ILE A 24 -3.27 1.43 -3.03
CA ILE A 24 -3.80 2.15 -4.21
C ILE A 24 -4.98 1.39 -4.83
N CYS A 25 -4.87 0.07 -5.00
CA CYS A 25 -5.97 -0.75 -5.53
C CYS A 25 -7.24 -0.61 -4.70
N MET A 26 -7.14 -0.68 -3.36
CA MET A 26 -8.28 -0.46 -2.48
C MET A 26 -8.88 0.94 -2.67
N ARG A 27 -8.04 1.98 -2.77
CA ARG A 27 -8.49 3.37 -3.01
C ARG A 27 -9.20 3.54 -4.36
N ILE A 28 -8.75 2.84 -5.41
CA ILE A 28 -9.39 2.84 -6.74
C ILE A 28 -10.74 2.10 -6.70
N LEU A 29 -10.84 1.02 -5.94
CA LEU A 29 -12.09 0.27 -5.75
C LEU A 29 -13.15 1.01 -4.92
N GLY A 30 -12.83 2.22 -4.44
CA GLY A 30 -13.76 3.08 -3.70
C GLY A 30 -13.68 2.93 -2.18
N GLU A 31 -12.77 2.11 -1.66
CA GLU A 31 -12.56 1.99 -0.20
C GLU A 31 -12.03 3.29 0.36
N GLY A 32 -12.65 3.78 1.45
CA GLY A 32 -12.26 4.99 2.16
C GLY A 32 -10.82 4.95 2.72
N PRO A 33 -10.28 6.09 3.21
CA PRO A 33 -8.95 6.13 3.83
C PRO A 33 -8.81 5.18 5.03
N ASP A 34 -9.93 4.88 5.68
CA ASP A 34 -10.05 3.94 6.79
C ASP A 34 -10.97 2.75 6.41
N GLY A 35 -11.11 2.48 5.11
CA GLY A 35 -11.89 1.39 4.54
C GLY A 35 -11.11 0.06 4.40
N GLY A 36 -11.81 -0.93 3.86
CA GLY A 36 -11.34 -2.31 3.74
C GLY A 36 -11.49 -3.12 5.03
N GLN A 37 -11.36 -4.44 4.90
CA GLN A 37 -11.43 -5.38 6.02
C GLN A 37 -10.41 -5.00 7.11
N GLU A 38 -10.86 -4.91 8.37
CA GLU A 38 -10.02 -4.56 9.53
C GLU A 38 -9.24 -3.23 9.38
N ASN A 39 -9.82 -2.22 8.71
CA ASN A 39 -9.15 -0.95 8.41
C ASN A 39 -7.84 -1.15 7.62
N ALA A 40 -7.83 -2.09 6.67
CA ALA A 40 -6.70 -2.41 5.82
C ALA A 40 -6.06 -1.16 5.20
N CYS A 41 -6.86 -0.19 4.74
CA CYS A 41 -6.33 1.06 4.18
C CYS A 41 -5.55 1.89 5.20
N ALA A 42 -6.05 2.03 6.42
CA ALA A 42 -5.40 2.80 7.47
C ALA A 42 -4.10 2.12 7.94
N ARG A 43 -4.12 0.79 8.07
CA ARG A 43 -2.95 -0.03 8.43
C ARG A 43 -1.86 0.06 7.37
N ALA A 44 -2.23 -0.11 6.09
CA ALA A 44 -1.31 0.05 4.96
C ALA A 44 -0.65 1.43 4.95
N ARG A 45 -1.47 2.47 5.15
CA ARG A 45 -1.01 3.87 5.18
C ARG A 45 -0.04 4.12 6.33
N SER A 46 -0.32 3.60 7.54
CA SER A 46 0.62 3.71 8.67
C SER A 46 1.91 2.97 8.35
N TRP A 47 1.83 1.71 7.90
CA TRP A 47 3.00 0.92 7.56
C TRP A 47 3.89 1.62 6.53
N ILE A 48 3.31 2.16 5.45
CA ILE A 48 4.04 2.91 4.42
C ILE A 48 4.76 4.12 5.04
N ARG A 49 4.09 4.89 5.89
CA ARG A 49 4.67 6.08 6.53
C ARG A 49 5.80 5.70 7.48
N ASP A 50 5.58 4.66 8.29
CA ASP A 50 6.52 4.22 9.32
C ASP A 50 7.79 3.60 8.69
N HIS A 51 7.70 3.09 7.47
CA HIS A 51 8.83 2.52 6.70
C HIS A 51 9.47 3.49 5.70
N GLY A 52 9.40 4.80 5.96
CA GLY A 52 10.10 5.83 5.17
C GLY A 52 9.33 6.40 3.98
N GLY A 53 8.05 6.02 3.85
CA GLY A 53 7.16 6.52 2.82
C GLY A 53 7.46 6.01 1.41
N VAL A 54 6.65 6.45 0.47
CA VAL A 54 6.71 6.00 -0.93
C VAL A 54 7.93 6.56 -1.69
N LYS A 55 8.84 7.29 -1.03
CA LYS A 55 10.08 7.81 -1.64
C LYS A 55 10.98 6.69 -2.18
N HIS A 56 10.91 5.50 -1.57
CA HIS A 56 11.65 4.31 -1.99
C HIS A 56 10.90 3.44 -3.01
N ILE A 57 9.75 3.90 -3.54
CA ILE A 57 9.07 3.14 -4.59
C ILE A 57 9.94 3.14 -5.87
N PRO A 58 10.10 1.98 -6.54
CA PRO A 58 10.78 1.93 -7.83
C PRO A 58 10.14 2.91 -8.81
N SER A 59 10.92 3.37 -9.80
CA SER A 59 10.51 4.40 -10.78
C SER A 59 9.11 4.17 -11.37
N TRP A 60 8.73 2.91 -11.59
CA TRP A 60 7.40 2.53 -12.07
C TRP A 60 6.24 2.94 -11.15
N GLY A 61 6.43 2.87 -9.82
CA GLY A 61 5.41 3.30 -8.86
C GLY A 61 5.21 4.81 -8.82
N LYS A 62 6.24 5.60 -9.16
CA LYS A 62 6.10 7.06 -9.32
C LYS A 62 5.23 7.39 -10.53
N THR A 63 5.38 6.64 -11.62
CA THR A 63 4.53 6.78 -12.80
C THR A 63 3.07 6.47 -12.46
N TRP A 64 2.80 5.35 -11.78
CA TRP A 64 1.44 4.99 -11.35
C TRP A 64 0.80 6.01 -10.40
N LEU A 65 1.58 6.66 -9.53
CA LEU A 65 1.08 7.72 -8.64
C LEU A 65 0.88 9.08 -9.34
N SER A 66 1.56 9.31 -10.47
CA SER A 66 1.44 10.55 -11.25
C SER A 66 0.30 10.48 -12.26
N VAL A 67 -0.10 9.28 -12.68
CA VAL A 67 -1.29 9.06 -13.50
C VAL A 67 -2.51 9.04 -12.59
N ARG A 68 -3.18 10.18 -12.51
CA ARG A 68 -4.48 10.33 -11.85
C ARG A 68 -5.54 9.65 -12.72
N PHE A 69 -6.18 8.59 -12.22
CA PHE A 69 -7.47 8.12 -12.73
C PHE A 69 -8.60 8.86 -11.99
#